data_AF-A0A8T1WEN1-F1
#
_entry.id   AF-A0A8T1WEN1-F1
#
_cell.length_a   1.000
_cell.length_b   1.000
_cell.length_c   1.000
_cell.angle_alpha   90.00
_cell.angle_beta   90.00
_cell.angle_gamma   90.00
#
_symmetry.space_group_name_H-M   'P 1'
#
loop_
_entity.id
_entity.type
_entity.pdbx_description
1 polymer ?
#
loop_
_entity_poly.entity_id
_entity_poly.type
_entity_poly.pdbx_seq_one_letter_code
_entity_poly.pdbx_strand_id
1 'polypeptide(L)'
;MKQQDPLVRFYDVCELAANASVEDSVDRKLFCVDLEHCHHKFRGFDIKVLAVVYSRFQEVMLLDADTLFFQSPMALWETDKYKSTGTLFFHDRISYELSYLAARSSSDEDQVDTKIGDDMEIGALHRFLSGFDVALYHQFDVIRSPEPRPRPPRQHFGLEFGFQPSAFLLNSHVWRLRSGHQMDSSLVLWDKARQLRATAILASFVALNGLPTVPSYGDKELYWLACELAETAYSFSDFAVGAVGWELLTAGRHRDGVLCGDALQHFPVQLNPAKGPDADVEPLYMNSDNILEWGGERRRLYRTAARPAELYPGSFTERKLLQTCPFDVTTMELAPLETNLLAQRLQFYNVVSGWMGEDRGTWWRLFA
;
A
#
# COMPACT_ATOMS: atom_id res chain seq x y z
N MET A 1 10.66 -20.89 27.42
CA MET A 1 10.35 -19.44 27.35
C MET A 1 10.67 -18.79 28.70
N LYS A 2 11.86 -18.21 28.88
CA LYS A 2 12.19 -17.42 30.07
C LYS A 2 12.80 -16.11 29.59
N GLN A 3 12.10 -15.00 29.88
CA GLN A 3 12.26 -13.63 29.38
C GLN A 3 11.81 -13.41 27.92
N GLN A 4 10.53 -13.07 27.75
CA GLN A 4 10.10 -12.28 26.59
C GLN A 4 10.63 -10.85 26.77
N ASP A 5 11.18 -10.28 25.71
CA ASP A 5 11.55 -8.86 25.67
C ASP A 5 10.30 -8.01 25.94
N PRO A 6 10.28 -7.13 26.96
CA PRO A 6 9.10 -6.32 27.29
C PRO A 6 8.68 -5.35 26.16
N LEU A 7 9.57 -5.09 25.20
CA LEU A 7 9.31 -4.27 24.02
C LEU A 7 8.59 -5.06 22.91
N VAL A 8 8.64 -6.40 22.95
CA VAL A 8 8.03 -7.27 21.94
C VAL A 8 6.73 -7.85 22.48
N ARG A 9 5.66 -7.73 21.68
CA ARG A 9 4.37 -8.35 21.98
C ARG A 9 3.87 -9.11 20.77
N PHE A 10 3.47 -10.36 21.02
CA PHE A 10 2.77 -11.19 20.04
C PHE A 10 1.26 -10.96 20.19
N TYR A 11 0.58 -10.77 19.06
CA TYR A 11 -0.87 -10.67 19.01
C TYR A 11 -1.39 -11.86 18.22
N ASP A 12 -2.27 -12.65 18.82
CA ASP A 12 -3.16 -13.51 18.05
C ASP A 12 -4.38 -12.68 17.67
N VAL A 13 -4.28 -11.99 16.53
CA VAL A 13 -5.36 -11.11 16.05
C VAL A 13 -6.59 -11.90 15.62
N CYS A 14 -6.45 -13.19 15.29
CA CYS A 14 -7.56 -14.08 14.97
C CYS A 14 -8.35 -14.45 16.24
N GLU A 15 -7.67 -14.72 17.35
CA GLU A 15 -8.33 -14.94 18.64
C GLU A 15 -9.11 -13.70 19.09
N LEU A 16 -8.52 -12.50 18.95
CA LEU A 16 -9.19 -11.24 19.27
C LEU A 16 -10.40 -11.00 18.36
N ALA A 17 -10.27 -11.27 17.05
CA ALA A 17 -11.34 -11.11 16.07
C ALA A 17 -12.50 -12.11 16.25
N ALA A 18 -12.21 -13.36 16.59
CA ALA A 18 -13.22 -14.39 16.85
C ALA A 18 -14.06 -14.11 18.11
N ASN A 19 -13.47 -13.38 19.06
CA ASN A 19 -14.14 -12.95 20.29
C ASN A 19 -14.92 -11.63 20.14
N ALA A 20 -14.76 -10.91 19.04
CA ALA A 20 -15.47 -9.65 18.83
C ALA A 20 -16.92 -9.88 18.39
N SER A 21 -17.83 -9.17 19.07
CA SER A 21 -19.27 -9.17 18.82
C SER A 21 -19.78 -7.74 18.76
N VAL A 22 -20.92 -7.54 18.10
CA VAL A 22 -21.63 -6.26 18.07
C VAL A 22 -22.14 -5.98 19.49
N GLU A 23 -22.04 -4.72 19.92
CA GLU A 23 -22.56 -4.27 21.21
C GLU A 23 -24.04 -4.66 21.34
N ASP A 24 -24.43 -5.13 22.53
CA ASP A 24 -25.77 -5.67 22.85
C ASP A 24 -26.18 -6.97 22.14
N SER A 25 -25.26 -7.68 21.46
CA SER A 25 -25.56 -9.01 20.88
C SER A 25 -24.33 -9.91 20.80
N VAL A 26 -24.13 -10.75 21.82
CA VAL A 26 -23.04 -11.75 21.88
C VAL A 26 -23.10 -12.75 20.71
N ASP A 27 -24.31 -13.01 20.20
CA ASP A 27 -24.54 -13.93 19.08
C ASP A 27 -24.19 -13.32 17.72
N ARG A 28 -24.09 -11.98 17.63
CA ARG A 28 -23.74 -11.28 16.39
C ARG A 28 -22.24 -11.01 16.35
N LYS A 29 -21.51 -11.95 15.76
CA LYS A 29 -20.07 -11.85 15.55
C LYS A 29 -19.69 -10.75 14.57
N LEU A 30 -18.57 -10.07 14.84
CA LEU A 30 -18.13 -8.92 14.05
C LEU A 30 -17.26 -9.30 12.85
N PHE A 31 -16.21 -10.09 13.06
CA PHE A 31 -15.22 -10.41 12.01
C PHE A 31 -15.27 -11.85 11.52
N CYS A 32 -15.53 -12.79 12.44
CA CYS A 32 -15.54 -14.23 12.19
C CYS A 32 -16.58 -14.92 13.08
N VAL A 33 -17.19 -15.99 12.59
CA VAL A 33 -18.18 -16.75 13.39
C VAL A 33 -17.52 -17.54 14.53
N ASP A 34 -16.29 -17.99 14.32
CA ASP A 34 -15.43 -18.68 15.29
C ASP A 34 -13.94 -18.52 14.90
N LEU A 35 -13.04 -19.15 15.67
CA LEU A 35 -11.59 -19.07 15.47
C LEU A 35 -11.12 -19.77 14.19
N GLU A 36 -11.71 -20.91 13.83
CA GLU A 36 -11.35 -21.65 12.60
C GLU A 36 -11.69 -20.81 11.36
N HIS A 37 -12.88 -20.20 11.32
CA HIS A 37 -13.26 -19.27 10.29
C HIS A 37 -12.31 -18.06 10.25
N CYS A 38 -11.88 -17.53 11.39
CA CYS A 38 -10.90 -16.45 11.45
C CYS A 38 -9.55 -16.84 10.82
N HIS A 39 -9.00 -18.00 11.18
CA HIS A 39 -7.77 -18.48 10.56
C HIS A 39 -7.93 -18.67 9.05
N HIS A 40 -9.05 -19.20 8.57
CA HIS A 40 -9.28 -19.37 7.15
C HIS A 40 -9.43 -18.03 6.41
N LYS A 41 -10.26 -17.13 6.93
CA LYS A 41 -10.58 -15.82 6.33
C LYS A 41 -9.37 -14.89 6.30
N PHE A 42 -8.58 -14.87 7.37
CA PHE A 42 -7.44 -13.98 7.52
C PHE A 42 -6.09 -14.66 7.25
N ARG A 43 -6.07 -15.84 6.61
CA ARG A 43 -4.83 -16.42 6.04
C ARG A 43 -4.46 -15.74 4.73
N GLY A 44 -4.19 -14.44 4.81
CA GLY A 44 -3.89 -13.58 3.67
C GLY A 44 -3.64 -12.15 4.10
N PHE A 45 -3.63 -11.25 3.14
CA PHE A 45 -3.25 -9.85 3.35
C PHE A 45 -4.17 -9.10 4.33
N ASP A 46 -5.46 -9.42 4.37
CA ASP A 46 -6.45 -8.74 5.23
C ASP A 46 -6.16 -8.86 6.74
N ILE A 47 -5.29 -9.79 7.15
CA ILE A 47 -4.84 -9.88 8.55
C ILE A 47 -4.16 -8.59 9.03
N LYS A 48 -3.55 -7.84 8.09
CA LYS A 48 -2.93 -6.54 8.35
C LYS A 48 -3.95 -5.52 8.89
N VAL A 49 -5.20 -5.56 8.41
CA VAL A 49 -6.29 -4.72 8.93
C VAL A 49 -6.55 -5.04 10.40
N LEU A 50 -6.64 -6.33 10.75
CA LEU A 50 -6.81 -6.75 12.15
C LEU A 50 -5.62 -6.32 13.02
N ALA A 51 -4.40 -6.39 12.49
CA ALA A 51 -3.20 -5.93 13.19
C ALA A 51 -3.26 -4.43 13.50
N VAL A 52 -3.71 -3.60 12.55
CA VAL A 52 -3.95 -2.16 12.80
C VAL A 52 -5.01 -2.01 13.88
N VAL A 53 -6.20 -2.60 13.71
CA VAL A 53 -7.34 -2.44 14.62
C VAL A 53 -7.01 -2.88 16.06
N TYR A 54 -6.46 -4.09 16.24
CA TYR A 54 -6.27 -4.71 17.56
C TYR A 54 -4.94 -4.41 18.25
N SER A 55 -3.95 -3.86 17.55
CA SER A 55 -2.72 -3.45 18.21
C SER A 55 -3.00 -2.40 19.30
N ARG A 56 -2.23 -2.42 20.39
CA ARG A 56 -2.45 -1.46 21.51
C ARG A 56 -2.02 -0.02 21.22
N PHE A 57 -1.34 0.21 20.09
CA PHE A 57 -0.71 1.48 19.78
C PHE A 57 -1.72 2.45 19.19
N GLN A 58 -1.59 3.74 19.52
CA GLN A 58 -2.39 4.79 18.88
C GLN A 58 -1.83 5.08 17.48
N GLU A 59 -0.53 5.31 17.41
CA GLU A 59 0.23 5.50 16.18
C GLU A 59 0.88 4.17 15.77
N VAL A 60 0.54 3.67 14.60
CA VAL A 60 0.94 2.35 14.08
C VAL A 60 1.79 2.56 12.83
N MET A 61 2.97 1.94 12.80
CA MET A 61 3.74 1.70 11.59
C MET A 61 3.63 0.21 11.27
N LEU A 62 2.81 -0.11 10.28
CA LEU A 62 2.66 -1.47 9.76
C LEU A 62 3.74 -1.70 8.69
N LEU A 63 4.37 -2.86 8.73
CA LEU A 63 5.47 -3.24 7.85
C LEU A 63 5.27 -4.67 7.33
N ASP A 64 5.58 -4.90 6.05
CA ASP A 64 5.75 -6.25 5.56
C ASP A 64 7.06 -6.88 6.03
N ALA A 65 7.07 -8.21 6.18
CA ALA A 65 8.20 -8.98 6.69
C ALA A 65 9.41 -8.99 5.74
N ASP A 66 9.18 -8.69 4.46
CA ASP A 66 10.15 -8.61 3.36
C ASP A 66 10.44 -7.16 2.93
N THR A 67 10.16 -6.19 3.81
CA THR A 67 10.57 -4.80 3.63
C THR A 67 12.01 -4.58 4.11
N LEU A 68 12.83 -3.93 3.28
CA LEU A 68 14.20 -3.53 3.60
C LEU A 68 14.36 -2.01 3.51
N PHE A 69 14.94 -1.40 4.54
CA PHE A 69 15.14 0.04 4.61
C PHE A 69 16.56 0.47 4.22
N PHE A 70 16.66 1.52 3.39
CA PHE A 70 17.91 2.22 3.07
C PHE A 70 18.22 3.36 4.05
N GLN A 71 17.23 3.78 4.83
CA GLN A 71 17.35 4.80 5.87
C GLN A 71 16.32 4.54 6.97
N SER A 72 16.52 5.11 8.16
CA SER A 72 15.58 4.91 9.26
C SER A 72 14.17 5.41 8.91
N PRO A 73 13.12 4.58 9.08
CA PRO A 73 11.74 5.03 8.85
C PRO A 73 11.23 5.97 9.96
N MET A 74 11.99 6.16 11.04
CA MET A 74 11.56 7.01 12.16
C MET A 74 11.36 8.48 11.77
N ALA A 75 12.06 8.96 10.73
CA ALA A 75 11.87 10.33 10.25
C ALA A 75 10.47 10.55 9.63
N LEU A 76 9.73 9.49 9.30
CA LEU A 76 8.40 9.60 8.70
C LEU A 76 7.37 10.21 9.66
N TRP A 77 7.48 9.90 10.96
CA TRP A 77 6.63 10.50 12.01
C TRP A 77 6.77 12.02 12.08
N GLU A 78 7.94 12.53 11.69
CA GLU A 78 8.25 13.96 11.78
C GLU A 78 7.79 14.75 10.56
N THR A 79 7.34 14.08 9.49
CA THR A 79 6.89 14.74 8.26
C THR A 79 5.60 15.51 8.49
N ASP A 80 5.45 16.66 7.82
CA ASP A 80 4.20 17.44 7.86
C ASP A 80 3.02 16.65 7.30
N LYS A 81 3.28 15.76 6.32
CA LYS A 81 2.28 14.80 5.79
C LYS A 81 1.67 13.96 6.92
N TYR A 82 2.51 13.28 7.70
CA TYR A 82 2.02 12.49 8.82
C TYR A 82 1.46 13.36 9.95
N LYS A 83 2.15 14.42 10.38
CA LYS A 83 1.69 15.27 11.47
C LYS A 83 0.34 15.93 11.19
N SER A 84 0.10 16.39 9.96
CA SER A 84 -1.16 17.05 9.60
C SER A 84 -2.32 16.07 9.45
N THR A 85 -2.07 14.84 9.01
CA THR A 85 -3.14 13.90 8.63
C THR A 85 -3.22 12.63 9.47
N GLY A 86 -2.23 12.30 10.29
CA GLY A 86 -2.17 11.03 11.02
C GLY A 86 -2.02 9.80 10.12
N THR A 87 -1.84 9.95 8.81
CA THR A 87 -1.58 8.85 7.87
C THR A 87 -0.47 9.20 6.89
N LEU A 88 0.23 8.19 6.42
CA LEU A 88 1.16 8.32 5.29
C LEU A 88 1.18 7.02 4.49
N PHE A 89 0.92 7.14 3.20
CA PHE A 89 0.83 6.05 2.24
C PHE A 89 1.85 6.20 1.11
N PHE A 90 2.18 5.10 0.44
CA PHE A 90 3.09 5.06 -0.69
C PHE A 90 2.36 4.57 -1.94
N HIS A 91 2.81 5.02 -3.12
CA HIS A 91 2.18 4.68 -4.38
C HIS A 91 2.57 3.28 -4.84
N ASP A 92 1.62 2.48 -5.31
CA ASP A 92 1.94 1.26 -6.04
C ASP A 92 2.38 1.57 -7.47
N ARG A 93 2.86 0.54 -8.17
CA ARG A 93 3.17 0.59 -9.59
C ARG A 93 1.91 0.89 -10.36
N ILE A 94 2.08 1.60 -11.46
CA ILE A 94 1.05 1.72 -12.48
C ILE A 94 0.88 0.31 -13.10
N SER A 95 -0.09 -0.42 -12.55
CA SER A 95 -0.47 -1.77 -12.95
C SER A 95 -1.43 -1.77 -14.14
N TYR A 96 -1.74 -2.97 -14.65
CA TYR A 96 -2.61 -3.18 -15.81
C TYR A 96 -3.99 -2.49 -15.69
N GLU A 97 -4.37 -1.76 -16.73
CA GLU A 97 -5.49 -0.80 -16.82
C GLU A 97 -6.90 -1.43 -16.81
N LEU A 98 -6.99 -2.75 -16.70
CA LEU A 98 -8.24 -3.53 -16.67
C LEU A 98 -8.38 -4.38 -15.40
N SER A 99 -7.50 -4.18 -14.42
CA SER A 99 -7.47 -4.97 -13.20
C SER A 99 -7.98 -4.19 -11.99
N TYR A 100 -8.47 -4.91 -10.98
CA TYR A 100 -8.82 -4.39 -9.64
C TYR A 100 -9.63 -3.08 -9.69
N LEU A 101 -9.09 -1.96 -9.21
CA LEU A 101 -9.79 -0.68 -9.15
C LEU A 101 -10.23 -0.16 -10.53
N ALA A 102 -9.50 -0.48 -11.59
CA ALA A 102 -9.81 -0.07 -12.96
C ALA A 102 -10.63 -1.10 -13.74
N ALA A 103 -10.99 -2.25 -13.15
CA ALA A 103 -11.71 -3.30 -13.86
C ALA A 103 -13.07 -2.82 -14.42
N ARG A 104 -13.29 -3.08 -15.70
CA ARG A 104 -14.54 -2.77 -16.44
C ARG A 104 -15.51 -3.97 -16.34
N SER A 105 -16.81 -3.74 -16.49
CA SER A 105 -17.80 -4.83 -16.39
C SER A 105 -17.63 -5.84 -17.54
N SER A 106 -17.83 -7.12 -17.22
CA SER A 106 -17.55 -8.30 -18.05
C SER A 106 -18.54 -8.56 -19.19
N SER A 107 -18.90 -7.55 -19.99
CA SER A 107 -19.47 -7.81 -21.33
C SER A 107 -18.37 -8.10 -22.37
N ASP A 108 -17.09 -7.91 -22.02
CA ASP A 108 -15.94 -7.95 -22.94
C ASP A 108 -14.89 -9.03 -22.60
N GLU A 109 -15.28 -10.13 -21.94
CA GLU A 109 -14.33 -11.26 -21.77
C GLU A 109 -14.07 -12.02 -23.10
N ASP A 110 -14.88 -11.80 -24.15
CA ASP A 110 -14.77 -12.52 -25.43
C ASP A 110 -14.30 -11.68 -26.64
N GLN A 111 -13.83 -10.43 -26.47
CA GLN A 111 -13.27 -9.66 -27.61
C GLN A 111 -11.96 -8.94 -27.28
N VAL A 112 -10.86 -9.68 -27.48
CA VAL A 112 -9.58 -9.07 -27.91
C VAL A 112 -9.86 -8.33 -29.22
N ASP A 113 -9.60 -7.03 -29.25
CA ASP A 113 -9.88 -6.07 -30.34
C ASP A 113 -11.31 -5.50 -30.41
N THR A 114 -11.72 -4.68 -29.44
CA THR A 114 -12.78 -3.68 -29.68
C THR A 114 -12.39 -2.27 -29.25
N LYS A 115 -12.83 -1.34 -30.12
CA LYS A 115 -12.54 0.10 -30.09
C LYS A 115 -13.02 0.76 -28.81
N ILE A 116 -12.28 1.78 -28.40
CA ILE A 116 -12.62 2.69 -27.31
C ILE A 116 -14.00 3.32 -27.57
N GLY A 117 -15.02 2.90 -26.83
CA GLY A 117 -16.37 3.45 -26.82
C GLY A 117 -16.81 3.88 -25.42
N ASP A 118 -17.87 4.69 -25.36
CA ASP A 118 -18.31 5.47 -24.18
C ASP A 118 -18.63 4.64 -22.90
N ASP A 119 -18.81 3.31 -22.99
CA ASP A 119 -19.02 2.42 -21.82
C ASP A 119 -17.72 2.13 -21.02
N MET A 120 -16.56 2.62 -21.47
CA MET A 120 -15.26 2.39 -20.82
C MET A 120 -14.86 3.41 -19.74
N GLU A 121 -15.72 4.38 -19.42
CA GLU A 121 -15.41 5.45 -18.46
C GLU A 121 -15.64 5.07 -16.98
N ILE A 122 -16.29 3.93 -16.70
CA ILE A 122 -16.62 3.49 -15.34
C ILE A 122 -15.90 2.20 -14.96
N GLY A 123 -14.90 2.32 -14.07
CA GLY A 123 -14.20 1.19 -13.44
C GLY A 123 -14.83 0.70 -12.12
N ALA A 124 -14.29 -0.39 -11.57
CA ALA A 124 -14.76 -1.00 -10.31
C ALA A 124 -14.67 -0.05 -9.11
N LEU A 125 -13.64 0.82 -9.05
CA LEU A 125 -13.52 1.86 -8.02
C LEU A 125 -14.75 2.77 -7.98
N HIS A 126 -15.19 3.26 -9.14
CA HIS A 126 -16.34 4.16 -9.24
C HIS A 126 -17.61 3.49 -8.70
N ARG A 127 -17.87 2.24 -9.11
CA ARG A 127 -19.06 1.49 -8.66
C ARG A 127 -19.01 1.18 -7.17
N PHE A 128 -17.83 0.80 -6.66
CA PHE A 128 -17.61 0.54 -5.23
C PHE A 128 -17.90 1.81 -4.41
N LEU A 129 -17.32 2.94 -4.79
CA LEU A 129 -17.49 4.22 -4.10
C LEU A 129 -18.93 4.76 -4.18
N SER A 130 -19.61 4.61 -5.33
CA SER A 130 -21.02 5.04 -5.45
C SER A 130 -21.97 4.19 -4.62
N GLY A 131 -21.63 2.91 -4.40
CA GLY A 131 -22.47 1.96 -3.65
C GLY A 131 -22.24 1.96 -2.14
N PHE A 132 -21.24 2.69 -1.63
CA PHE A 132 -20.90 2.68 -0.21
C PHE A 132 -21.71 3.72 0.59
N ASP A 133 -22.42 3.25 1.62
CA ASP A 133 -23.16 4.14 2.54
C ASP A 133 -22.25 4.66 3.67
N VAL A 134 -21.86 5.93 3.57
CA VAL A 134 -21.01 6.59 4.58
C VAL A 134 -21.81 7.12 5.78
N ALA A 135 -23.14 7.19 5.70
CA ALA A 135 -23.96 7.88 6.70
C ALA A 135 -23.82 7.25 8.10
N LEU A 136 -23.63 5.93 8.16
CA LEU A 136 -23.43 5.16 9.38
C LEU A 136 -22.17 5.55 10.16
N TYR A 137 -21.19 6.20 9.50
CA TYR A 137 -19.90 6.55 10.08
C TYR A 137 -19.80 8.04 10.46
N HIS A 138 -20.81 8.86 10.16
CA HIS A 138 -20.78 10.30 10.41
C HIS A 138 -20.67 10.69 11.89
N GLN A 139 -21.01 9.78 12.81
CA GLN A 139 -20.86 9.99 14.25
C GLN A 139 -19.40 10.12 14.71
N PHE A 140 -18.44 9.65 13.91
CA PHE A 140 -17.02 9.73 14.23
C PHE A 140 -16.39 11.02 13.70
N ASP A 141 -15.47 11.57 14.48
CA ASP A 141 -14.68 12.74 14.10
C ASP A 141 -13.72 12.46 12.94
N VAL A 142 -13.34 13.53 12.24
CA VAL A 142 -12.41 13.52 11.10
C VAL A 142 -11.39 14.64 11.22
N ILE A 143 -10.24 14.45 10.58
CA ILE A 143 -9.27 15.51 10.38
C ILE A 143 -9.69 16.29 9.14
N ARG A 144 -9.85 17.61 9.27
CA ARG A 144 -10.19 18.47 8.14
C ARG A 144 -8.94 18.77 7.30
N SER A 145 -9.05 18.58 5.99
CA SER A 145 -8.03 19.07 5.06
C SER A 145 -8.07 20.60 4.99
N PRO A 146 -6.91 21.29 4.93
CA PRO A 146 -6.87 22.71 4.60
C PRO A 146 -7.35 22.98 3.16
N GLU A 147 -7.21 22.00 2.27
CA GLU A 147 -7.73 22.10 0.90
C GLU A 147 -9.23 21.72 0.88
N PRO A 148 -10.09 22.56 0.28
CA PRO A 148 -11.49 22.24 0.18
C PRO A 148 -11.68 21.03 -0.74
N ARG A 149 -12.40 20.01 -0.25
CA ARG A 149 -12.84 18.89 -1.09
C ARG A 149 -13.67 19.45 -2.27
N PRO A 150 -13.39 19.04 -3.53
CA PRO A 150 -14.18 19.47 -4.68
C PRO A 150 -15.67 19.14 -4.52
N ARG A 151 -16.54 19.96 -5.10
CA ARG A 151 -17.97 19.61 -5.29
C ARG A 151 -18.14 19.24 -6.75
N PRO A 152 -17.89 17.98 -7.16
CA PRO A 152 -18.19 17.56 -8.51
C PRO A 152 -19.68 17.79 -8.80
N PRO A 153 -20.09 17.92 -10.07
CA PRO A 153 -21.51 17.88 -10.42
C PRO A 153 -22.17 16.67 -9.75
N ARG A 154 -23.44 16.80 -9.34
CA ARG A 154 -24.17 15.73 -8.60
C ARG A 154 -24.12 14.36 -9.29
N GLN A 155 -23.87 14.33 -10.60
CA GLN A 155 -23.57 13.13 -11.37
C GLN A 155 -22.16 13.25 -11.96
N HIS A 156 -21.31 12.28 -11.64
CA HIS A 156 -20.06 12.04 -12.37
C HIS A 156 -20.18 10.67 -13.01
N PHE A 157 -20.06 10.58 -14.34
CA PHE A 157 -20.33 9.36 -15.10
C PHE A 157 -21.74 8.75 -14.86
N GLY A 158 -22.73 9.59 -14.56
CA GLY A 158 -24.09 9.12 -14.22
C GLY A 158 -24.22 8.44 -12.85
N LEU A 159 -23.16 8.40 -12.04
CA LEU A 159 -23.16 7.87 -10.68
C LEU A 159 -23.37 8.99 -9.65
N GLU A 160 -24.12 8.66 -8.59
CA GLU A 160 -24.27 9.50 -7.41
C GLU A 160 -23.38 8.95 -6.29
N PHE A 161 -22.66 9.84 -5.61
CA PHE A 161 -21.75 9.49 -4.51
C PHE A 161 -22.31 10.05 -3.20
N GLY A 162 -22.36 9.20 -2.16
CA GLY A 162 -22.85 9.57 -0.83
C GLY A 162 -21.90 10.42 0.01
N PHE A 163 -20.70 10.71 -0.51
CA PHE A 163 -19.63 11.45 0.15
C PHE A 163 -19.00 12.46 -0.82
N GLN A 164 -18.19 13.38 -0.31
CA GLN A 164 -17.48 14.39 -1.09
C GLN A 164 -16.07 13.91 -1.46
N PRO A 165 -15.77 13.67 -2.76
CA PRO A 165 -14.44 13.24 -3.21
C PRO A 165 -13.32 14.24 -2.86
N SER A 166 -12.12 13.74 -2.60
CA SER A 166 -10.92 14.56 -2.46
C SER A 166 -10.35 14.97 -3.81
N ALA A 167 -9.57 16.05 -3.83
CA ALA A 167 -8.81 16.44 -5.02
C ALA A 167 -7.82 15.35 -5.45
N PHE A 168 -7.26 14.61 -4.48
CA PHE A 168 -6.40 13.46 -4.76
C PHE A 168 -7.15 12.38 -5.53
N LEU A 169 -8.32 11.92 -5.05
CA LEU A 169 -9.10 10.86 -5.70
C LEU A 169 -9.37 11.23 -7.17
N LEU A 170 -9.88 12.43 -7.43
CA LEU A 170 -10.25 12.86 -8.79
C LEU A 170 -9.04 12.99 -9.74
N ASN A 171 -7.83 13.17 -9.20
CA ASN A 171 -6.59 13.26 -9.97
C ASN A 171 -5.80 11.94 -10.03
N SER A 172 -6.19 10.94 -9.24
CA SER A 172 -5.50 9.66 -9.15
C SER A 172 -5.52 8.89 -10.48
N HIS A 173 -4.50 8.06 -10.69
CA HIS A 173 -4.41 7.20 -11.87
C HIS A 173 -5.56 6.19 -11.90
N VAL A 174 -5.97 5.68 -10.73
CA VAL A 174 -7.07 4.71 -10.62
C VAL A 174 -8.44 5.31 -10.94
N TRP A 175 -8.71 6.56 -10.55
CA TRP A 175 -9.95 7.26 -10.93
C TRP A 175 -9.99 7.50 -12.44
N ARG A 176 -8.85 7.80 -13.05
CA ARG A 176 -8.73 8.00 -14.51
C ARG A 176 -8.59 6.68 -15.29
N LEU A 177 -8.76 5.52 -14.64
CA LEU A 177 -8.64 4.19 -15.24
C LEU A 177 -7.29 3.91 -15.92
N ARG A 178 -6.23 4.56 -15.43
CA ARG A 178 -4.84 4.41 -15.90
C ARG A 178 -4.07 3.33 -15.14
N SER A 179 -4.62 2.84 -14.03
CA SER A 179 -4.01 1.76 -13.25
C SER A 179 -5.07 1.02 -12.44
N GLY A 180 -4.84 -0.27 -12.19
CA GLY A 180 -5.64 -1.06 -11.25
C GLY A 180 -5.23 -0.88 -9.79
N HIS A 181 -4.08 -0.25 -9.51
CA HIS A 181 -3.54 -0.09 -8.18
C HIS A 181 -3.17 1.36 -7.87
N GLN A 182 -3.37 1.76 -6.62
CA GLN A 182 -3.03 3.10 -6.15
C GLN A 182 -1.99 3.05 -5.03
N MET A 183 -2.15 2.13 -4.08
CA MET A 183 -1.39 2.12 -2.84
C MET A 183 -0.56 0.85 -2.66
N ASP A 184 0.70 1.03 -2.27
CA ASP A 184 1.57 -0.02 -1.72
C ASP A 184 1.33 -0.11 -0.20
N SER A 185 1.06 -1.32 0.32
CA SER A 185 0.88 -1.57 1.77
C SER A 185 2.05 -2.27 2.44
N SER A 186 3.26 -2.16 1.85
CA SER A 186 4.49 -2.66 2.46
C SER A 186 4.87 -1.83 3.70
N LEU A 187 4.51 -0.54 3.69
CA LEU A 187 4.67 0.39 4.80
C LEU A 187 3.43 1.28 4.91
N VAL A 188 2.77 1.26 6.07
CA VAL A 188 1.61 2.10 6.35
C VAL A 188 1.79 2.80 7.70
N LEU A 189 1.68 4.13 7.72
CA LEU A 189 1.56 4.88 8.98
C LEU A 189 0.09 5.23 9.24
N TRP A 190 -0.37 5.00 10.45
CA TRP A 190 -1.77 5.18 10.82
C TRP A 190 -1.93 5.60 12.29
N ASP A 191 -2.53 6.77 12.52
CA ASP A 191 -2.93 7.25 13.85
C ASP A 191 -4.41 6.92 14.10
N LYS A 192 -4.66 5.85 14.86
CA LYS A 192 -6.00 5.40 15.22
C LYS A 192 -6.75 6.41 16.09
N ALA A 193 -6.04 7.18 16.90
CA ALA A 193 -6.67 8.14 17.81
C ALA A 193 -7.21 9.36 17.04
N ARG A 194 -6.57 9.72 15.92
CA ARG A 194 -7.01 10.84 15.08
C ARG A 194 -7.87 10.42 13.89
N GLN A 195 -7.73 9.19 13.41
CA GLN A 195 -8.47 8.65 12.25
C GLN A 195 -9.61 7.73 12.66
N LEU A 196 -10.45 8.16 13.62
CA LEU A 196 -11.52 7.33 14.19
C LEU A 196 -12.49 6.83 13.12
N ARG A 197 -13.03 7.74 12.29
CA ARG A 197 -13.97 7.40 11.23
C ARG A 197 -13.37 6.44 10.21
N ALA A 198 -12.16 6.74 9.72
CA ALA A 198 -11.47 5.89 8.76
C ALA A 198 -11.11 4.52 9.37
N THR A 199 -10.77 4.46 10.65
CA THR A 199 -10.47 3.19 11.34
C THR A 199 -11.72 2.31 11.43
N ALA A 200 -12.88 2.91 11.69
CA ALA A 200 -14.16 2.20 11.70
C ALA A 200 -14.54 1.68 10.29
N ILE A 201 -14.37 2.51 9.25
CA ILE A 201 -14.61 2.10 7.86
C ILE A 201 -13.64 0.99 7.45
N LEU A 202 -12.34 1.12 7.78
CA LEU A 202 -11.31 0.13 7.49
C LEU A 202 -11.66 -1.24 8.11
N ALA A 203 -12.07 -1.26 9.37
CA ALA A 203 -12.55 -2.47 10.03
C ALA A 203 -13.80 -3.04 9.34
N SER A 204 -14.70 -2.17 8.87
CA SER A 204 -15.93 -2.61 8.20
C SER A 204 -15.68 -3.38 6.91
N PHE A 205 -14.60 -3.09 6.18
CA PHE A 205 -14.27 -3.78 4.93
C PHE A 205 -13.97 -5.26 5.12
N VAL A 206 -13.52 -5.65 6.32
CA VAL A 206 -13.17 -7.05 6.64
C VAL A 206 -14.17 -7.70 7.61
N ALA A 207 -15.26 -7.01 7.96
CA ALA A 207 -16.28 -7.50 8.88
C ALA A 207 -17.31 -8.44 8.21
N LEU A 208 -18.20 -9.05 8.99
CA LEU A 208 -19.34 -9.86 8.53
C LEU A 208 -20.61 -9.02 8.36
N ASN A 209 -20.49 -7.90 7.65
CA ASN A 209 -21.59 -6.92 7.47
C ASN A 209 -22.22 -6.94 6.07
N GLY A 210 -21.77 -7.84 5.19
CA GLY A 210 -22.32 -7.97 3.83
C GLY A 210 -21.95 -6.83 2.88
N LEU A 211 -20.99 -5.97 3.25
CA LEU A 211 -20.46 -4.97 2.32
C LEU A 211 -19.78 -5.67 1.13
N PRO A 212 -19.82 -5.06 -0.07
CA PRO A 212 -19.07 -5.57 -1.20
C PRO A 212 -17.57 -5.53 -0.90
N THR A 213 -16.85 -6.54 -1.36
CA THR A 213 -15.39 -6.58 -1.26
C THR A 213 -14.79 -5.40 -2.05
N VAL A 214 -13.83 -4.72 -1.43
CA VAL A 214 -13.05 -3.69 -2.11
C VAL A 214 -12.34 -4.31 -3.33
N PRO A 215 -12.41 -3.71 -4.53
CA PRO A 215 -11.76 -4.26 -5.73
C PRO A 215 -10.24 -4.05 -5.68
N SER A 216 -9.57 -4.82 -4.82
CA SER A 216 -8.17 -4.69 -4.43
C SER A 216 -7.45 -6.04 -4.55
N TYR A 217 -6.14 -6.00 -4.80
CA TYR A 217 -5.29 -7.16 -4.56
C TYR A 217 -4.93 -7.20 -3.08
N GLY A 218 -5.69 -7.96 -2.30
CA GLY A 218 -5.54 -8.01 -0.84
C GLY A 218 -5.91 -6.69 -0.16
N ASP A 219 -5.15 -6.32 0.86
CA ASP A 219 -5.50 -5.24 1.80
C ASP A 219 -5.12 -3.84 1.30
N LYS A 220 -4.28 -3.72 0.28
CA LYS A 220 -3.52 -2.50 0.04
C LYS A 220 -4.36 -1.25 -0.26
N GLU A 221 -5.47 -1.40 -0.99
CA GLU A 221 -6.33 -0.26 -1.31
C GLU A 221 -7.27 0.10 -0.14
N LEU A 222 -7.43 -0.76 0.86
CA LEU A 222 -8.41 -0.58 1.93
C LEU A 222 -8.08 0.66 2.79
N TYR A 223 -6.81 0.93 3.08
CA TYR A 223 -6.43 2.02 3.99
C TYR A 223 -6.81 3.40 3.45
N TRP A 224 -6.41 3.71 2.22
CA TRP A 224 -6.68 5.03 1.65
C TRP A 224 -8.15 5.18 1.25
N LEU A 225 -8.82 4.11 0.81
CA LEU A 225 -10.27 4.13 0.54
C LEU A 225 -11.07 4.37 1.81
N ALA A 226 -10.64 3.81 2.95
CA ALA A 226 -11.26 4.09 4.23
C ALA A 226 -11.13 5.57 4.61
N CYS A 227 -9.97 6.19 4.36
CA CYS A 227 -9.80 7.64 4.54
C CYS A 227 -10.66 8.45 3.56
N GLU A 228 -10.76 8.03 2.30
CA GLU A 228 -11.52 8.74 1.29
C GLU A 228 -13.02 8.74 1.59
N LEU A 229 -13.59 7.58 1.92
CA LEU A 229 -14.97 7.43 2.36
C LEU A 229 -15.25 8.09 3.72
N ALA A 230 -14.25 8.18 4.59
CA ALA A 230 -14.38 8.93 5.84
C ALA A 230 -14.45 10.44 5.62
N GLU A 231 -14.11 10.94 4.42
CA GLU A 231 -13.94 12.36 4.13
C GLU A 231 -12.87 13.05 5.00
N THR A 232 -11.97 12.27 5.62
CA THR A 232 -10.87 12.75 6.47
C THR A 232 -9.66 13.14 5.61
N ALA A 233 -8.77 13.95 6.15
CA ALA A 233 -7.49 14.24 5.50
C ALA A 233 -6.56 13.01 5.57
N TYR A 234 -5.81 12.76 4.50
CA TYR A 234 -4.79 11.71 4.41
C TYR A 234 -3.66 12.15 3.48
N SER A 235 -2.50 11.52 3.58
CA SER A 235 -1.33 11.88 2.78
C SER A 235 -0.72 10.70 2.04
N PHE A 236 -0.28 10.94 0.81
CA PHE A 236 0.60 10.06 0.04
C PHE A 236 2.00 10.67 -0.10
N SER A 237 3.00 9.82 -0.32
CA SER A 237 4.33 10.19 -0.84
C SER A 237 4.20 11.08 -2.08
N ASP A 238 5.05 12.10 -2.22
CA ASP A 238 5.10 12.94 -3.43
C ASP A 238 5.65 12.19 -4.65
N PHE A 239 6.28 11.03 -4.42
CA PHE A 239 7.00 10.28 -5.44
C PHE A 239 6.30 8.97 -5.78
N ALA A 240 6.30 8.64 -7.08
CA ALA A 240 5.87 7.34 -7.57
C ALA A 240 6.88 6.26 -7.15
N VAL A 241 6.43 5.02 -7.10
CA VAL A 241 7.33 3.88 -6.97
C VAL A 241 8.33 3.81 -8.13
N GLY A 242 9.56 3.53 -7.77
CA GLY A 242 10.69 3.23 -8.63
C GLY A 242 10.99 1.74 -8.75
N ALA A 243 12.14 1.42 -9.31
CA ALA A 243 12.66 0.06 -9.36
C ALA A 243 14.09 0.00 -8.84
N VAL A 244 14.43 -1.14 -8.24
CA VAL A 244 15.79 -1.54 -7.89
C VAL A 244 16.08 -2.93 -8.45
N GLY A 245 17.20 -3.11 -9.14
CA GLY A 245 17.50 -4.36 -9.85
C GLY A 245 18.75 -4.36 -10.69
N TRP A 246 19.07 -5.53 -11.23
CA TRP A 246 20.21 -5.74 -12.15
C TRP A 246 19.80 -5.78 -13.62
N GLU A 247 18.51 -5.86 -13.93
CA GLU A 247 17.99 -5.96 -15.30
C GLU A 247 17.77 -4.57 -15.91
N LEU A 248 18.88 -3.93 -16.28
CA LEU A 248 18.90 -2.65 -16.97
C LEU A 248 18.70 -2.86 -18.47
N LEU A 249 17.48 -2.70 -18.95
CA LEU A 249 17.15 -2.84 -20.38
C LEU A 249 17.64 -1.64 -21.19
N THR A 250 17.55 -0.43 -20.64
CA THR A 250 18.04 0.80 -21.27
C THR A 250 18.53 1.76 -20.20
N ALA A 251 19.80 2.17 -20.28
CA ALA A 251 20.33 3.20 -19.39
C ALA A 251 19.71 4.56 -19.75
N GLY A 252 19.09 5.22 -18.77
CA GLY A 252 18.47 6.54 -18.93
C GLY A 252 19.17 7.60 -18.11
N ARG A 253 19.54 8.72 -18.73
CA ARG A 253 20.08 9.90 -18.01
C ARG A 253 19.06 11.04 -17.93
N HIS A 254 18.09 11.05 -18.84
CA HIS A 254 17.11 12.13 -19.00
C HIS A 254 15.72 11.55 -19.20
N ARG A 255 15.30 10.64 -18.30
CA ARG A 255 13.98 9.99 -18.33
C ARG A 255 13.72 9.20 -19.63
N ASP A 256 14.75 8.52 -20.10
CA ASP A 256 14.79 7.74 -21.34
C ASP A 256 15.23 6.28 -21.10
N GLY A 257 15.27 5.85 -19.84
CA GLY A 257 15.71 4.53 -19.43
C GLY A 257 14.56 3.57 -19.12
N VAL A 258 14.92 2.30 -18.98
CA VAL A 258 14.07 1.20 -18.56
C VAL A 258 14.86 0.29 -17.64
N LEU A 259 14.40 0.14 -16.40
CA LEU A 259 15.01 -0.73 -15.39
C LEU A 259 13.95 -1.67 -14.84
N CYS A 260 14.18 -2.98 -14.94
CA CYS A 260 13.34 -4.00 -14.33
C CYS A 260 13.88 -4.40 -12.96
N GLY A 261 12.95 -4.59 -12.02
CA GLY A 261 13.29 -5.09 -10.69
C GLY A 261 12.19 -4.84 -9.65
N ASP A 262 12.58 -4.97 -8.39
CA ASP A 262 11.69 -4.89 -7.24
C ASP A 262 11.32 -3.46 -6.89
N ALA A 263 10.22 -3.31 -6.12
CA ALA A 263 9.64 -2.00 -5.83
C ALA A 263 10.59 -1.19 -4.94
N LEU A 264 10.90 0.03 -5.37
CA LEU A 264 11.73 0.96 -4.62
C LEU A 264 10.92 2.22 -4.30
N GLN A 265 10.77 2.53 -3.02
CA GLN A 265 10.10 3.72 -2.55
C GLN A 265 11.14 4.75 -2.09
N HIS A 266 10.92 6.01 -2.41
CA HIS A 266 11.77 7.13 -1.99
C HIS A 266 11.22 7.78 -0.72
N PHE A 267 12.03 8.63 -0.07
CA PHE A 267 11.52 9.43 1.03
C PHE A 267 10.32 10.27 0.55
N PRO A 268 9.21 10.37 1.30
CA PRO A 268 7.93 10.86 0.78
C PRO A 268 7.90 12.36 0.45
N VAL A 269 8.96 13.11 0.76
CA VAL A 269 9.11 14.55 0.53
C VAL A 269 10.55 14.88 0.14
N GLN A 270 10.76 15.95 -0.61
CA GLN A 270 12.11 16.50 -0.84
C GLN A 270 12.56 17.31 0.38
N LEU A 271 13.45 16.73 1.19
CA LEU A 271 13.97 17.38 2.41
C LEU A 271 14.84 18.61 2.11
N ASN A 272 15.45 18.67 0.92
CA ASN A 272 16.25 19.81 0.49
C ASN A 272 15.57 20.54 -0.68
N PRO A 273 14.74 21.57 -0.42
CA PRO A 273 14.02 22.29 -1.47
C PRO A 273 14.96 23.03 -2.44
N ALA A 274 16.22 23.28 -2.07
CA ALA A 274 17.20 23.91 -2.95
C ALA A 274 17.65 23.01 -4.11
N LYS A 275 17.41 21.69 -4.05
CA LYS A 275 17.74 20.77 -5.15
C LYS A 275 16.81 20.96 -6.37
N GLY A 276 15.65 21.61 -6.18
CA GLY A 276 14.64 21.79 -7.24
C GLY A 276 13.72 20.58 -7.42
N PRO A 277 12.63 20.72 -8.21
CA PRO A 277 11.57 19.72 -8.33
C PRO A 277 11.97 18.45 -9.10
N ASP A 278 12.98 18.54 -9.98
CA ASP A 278 13.45 17.41 -10.79
C ASP A 278 14.63 16.65 -10.15
N ALA A 279 15.03 17.05 -8.94
CA ALA A 279 16.12 16.39 -8.25
C ALA A 279 15.72 15.02 -7.72
N ASP A 280 16.70 14.11 -7.73
CA ASP A 280 16.56 12.81 -7.09
C ASP A 280 16.29 12.97 -5.58
N VAL A 281 15.56 11.99 -5.06
CA VAL A 281 15.30 11.82 -3.63
C VAL A 281 15.88 10.50 -3.19
N GLU A 282 16.41 10.49 -1.98
CA GLU A 282 17.05 9.33 -1.40
C GLU A 282 16.05 8.15 -1.27
N PRO A 283 16.46 6.92 -1.60
CA PRO A 283 15.61 5.75 -1.41
C PRO A 283 15.30 5.56 0.09
N LEU A 284 14.07 5.15 0.38
CA LEU A 284 13.59 4.88 1.73
C LEU A 284 13.58 3.38 2.00
N TYR A 285 12.81 2.64 1.23
CA TYR A 285 12.66 1.20 1.40
C TYR A 285 12.41 0.49 0.08
N MET A 286 12.64 -0.81 0.07
CA MET A 286 12.18 -1.72 -0.98
C MET A 286 11.39 -2.87 -0.38
N ASN A 287 10.47 -3.42 -1.15
CA ASN A 287 9.78 -4.67 -0.86
C ASN A 287 10.21 -5.71 -1.90
N SER A 288 10.59 -6.91 -1.46
CA SER A 288 11.15 -7.94 -2.35
C SER A 288 11.02 -9.35 -1.78
N ASP A 289 10.38 -10.24 -2.56
CA ASP A 289 10.41 -11.69 -2.33
C ASP A 289 11.84 -12.26 -2.37
N ASN A 290 12.75 -11.56 -3.06
CA ASN A 290 14.13 -11.93 -3.24
C ASN A 290 15.04 -11.29 -2.17
N ILE A 291 14.52 -10.88 -1.01
CA ILE A 291 15.26 -10.18 0.06
C ILE A 291 16.57 -10.88 0.49
N LEU A 292 16.68 -12.19 0.26
CA LEU A 292 17.86 -13.00 0.57
C LEU A 292 18.87 -13.13 -0.59
N GLU A 293 18.50 -12.73 -1.81
CA GLU A 293 19.38 -12.76 -2.98
C GLU A 293 20.17 -11.45 -3.12
N TRP A 294 19.65 -10.36 -2.57
CA TRP A 294 20.31 -9.06 -2.60
C TRP A 294 21.63 -9.05 -1.83
N GLY A 295 22.65 -8.45 -2.43
CA GLY A 295 23.98 -8.28 -1.82
C GLY A 295 24.88 -9.53 -1.86
N GLY A 296 24.41 -10.66 -2.39
CA GLY A 296 25.21 -11.89 -2.53
C GLY A 296 26.01 -11.98 -3.84
N GLU A 297 25.59 -11.29 -4.90
CA GLU A 297 26.21 -11.39 -6.22
C GLU A 297 27.17 -10.22 -6.54
N ARG A 298 28.17 -10.48 -7.41
CA ARG A 298 29.03 -9.44 -8.02
C ARG A 298 28.31 -8.60 -9.09
N ARG A 299 26.98 -8.67 -9.18
CA ARG A 299 26.22 -7.96 -10.20
C ARG A 299 26.16 -6.48 -9.84
N ARG A 300 26.28 -5.63 -10.85
CA ARG A 300 25.99 -4.21 -10.68
C ARG A 300 24.50 -4.06 -10.49
N LEU A 301 24.12 -3.36 -9.43
CA LEU A 301 22.75 -3.07 -9.11
C LEU A 301 22.46 -1.62 -9.48
N TYR A 302 21.27 -1.39 -10.02
CA TYR A 302 20.79 -0.09 -10.42
C TYR A 302 19.52 0.24 -9.65
N ARG A 303 19.22 1.53 -9.57
CA ARG A 303 17.94 2.06 -9.13
C ARG A 303 17.44 3.14 -10.07
N THR A 304 16.15 3.39 -10.01
CA THR A 304 15.55 4.58 -10.64
C THR A 304 15.68 5.80 -9.72
N ALA A 305 15.83 6.97 -10.32
CA ALA A 305 15.62 8.24 -9.62
C ALA A 305 14.16 8.37 -9.16
N ALA A 306 13.93 9.18 -8.14
CA ALA A 306 12.58 9.60 -7.75
C ALA A 306 11.88 10.36 -8.89
N ARG A 307 10.57 10.18 -9.01
CA ARG A 307 9.73 10.89 -9.97
C ARG A 307 8.41 11.29 -9.33
N PRO A 308 7.79 12.42 -9.73
CA PRO A 308 6.50 12.82 -9.19
C PRO A 308 5.44 11.73 -9.36
N ALA A 309 4.64 11.48 -8.33
CA ALA A 309 3.58 10.48 -8.33
C ALA A 309 2.50 10.72 -9.40
N GLU A 310 2.25 11.99 -9.73
CA GLU A 310 1.24 12.42 -10.70
C GLU A 310 1.64 12.09 -12.16
N LEU A 311 2.92 11.81 -12.42
CA LEU A 311 3.40 11.49 -13.76
C LEU A 311 2.88 10.12 -14.20
N TYR A 312 2.11 10.11 -15.29
CA TYR A 312 1.73 8.89 -15.99
C TYR A 312 2.65 8.71 -17.22
N PRO A 313 3.58 7.73 -17.21
CA PRO A 313 4.52 7.52 -18.31
C PRO A 313 3.86 6.87 -19.53
N GLY A 314 2.70 6.22 -19.36
CA GLY A 314 1.97 5.53 -20.42
C GLY A 314 1.58 4.11 -20.02
N SER A 315 0.93 3.39 -20.94
CA SER A 315 0.46 2.02 -20.72
C SER A 315 1.58 1.00 -20.87
N PHE A 316 1.77 0.16 -19.86
CA PHE A 316 2.73 -0.97 -19.92
C PHE A 316 2.32 -2.00 -20.98
N THR A 317 1.01 -2.20 -21.18
CA THR A 317 0.46 -3.10 -22.19
C THR A 317 0.83 -2.64 -23.59
N GLU A 318 0.63 -1.36 -23.91
CA GLU A 318 0.98 -0.79 -25.22
C GLU A 318 2.50 -0.83 -25.46
N ARG A 319 3.29 -0.58 -24.41
CA ARG A 319 4.76 -0.65 -24.46
C ARG A 319 5.32 -2.08 -24.48
N LYS A 320 4.48 -3.10 -24.24
CA LYS A 320 4.87 -4.51 -24.12
C LYS A 320 5.96 -4.73 -23.06
N LEU A 321 5.86 -4.01 -21.94
CA LEU A 321 6.75 -4.14 -20.79
C LEU A 321 6.01 -4.76 -19.60
N LEU A 322 6.74 -5.47 -18.75
CA LEU A 322 6.21 -5.91 -17.46
C LEU A 322 6.05 -4.70 -16.52
N GLN A 323 5.06 -4.72 -15.63
CA GLN A 323 4.88 -3.66 -14.61
C GLN A 323 6.09 -3.50 -13.67
N THR A 324 6.92 -4.55 -13.57
CA THR A 324 8.20 -4.54 -12.85
C THR A 324 9.29 -3.74 -13.56
N CYS A 325 9.06 -3.31 -14.81
CA CYS A 325 10.00 -2.60 -15.68
C CYS A 325 9.56 -1.15 -15.97
N PRO A 326 9.55 -0.24 -14.98
CA PRO A 326 9.25 1.16 -15.25
C PRO A 326 10.15 1.73 -16.34
N PHE A 327 9.52 2.50 -17.23
CA PHE A 327 10.12 3.16 -18.37
C PHE A 327 9.96 4.68 -18.25
N ASP A 328 10.63 5.40 -19.15
CA ASP A 328 10.81 6.85 -19.10
C ASP A 328 11.40 7.30 -17.74
N VAL A 329 12.37 6.51 -17.25
CA VAL A 329 13.04 6.72 -15.96
C VAL A 329 14.48 7.16 -16.13
N THR A 330 14.99 7.90 -15.16
CA THR A 330 16.43 8.09 -14.99
C THR A 330 16.97 6.95 -14.15
N THR A 331 18.02 6.29 -14.63
CA THR A 331 18.63 5.12 -13.97
C THR A 331 20.02 5.48 -13.46
N MET A 332 20.39 4.95 -12.30
CA MET A 332 21.72 5.13 -11.74
C MET A 332 22.18 3.86 -11.01
N GLU A 333 23.49 3.68 -10.89
CA GLU A 333 24.04 2.62 -10.03
C GLU A 333 23.68 2.94 -8.57
N LEU A 334 23.41 1.89 -7.77
CA LEU A 334 23.21 2.04 -6.33
C LEU A 334 24.48 2.63 -5.70
N ALA A 335 24.29 3.57 -4.78
CA ALA A 335 25.38 4.15 -4.02
C ALA A 335 26.08 3.09 -3.16
N PRO A 336 27.36 3.28 -2.81
CA PRO A 336 28.09 2.32 -1.97
C PRO A 336 27.40 2.02 -0.63
N LEU A 337 26.80 3.02 0.02
CA LEU A 337 26.08 2.83 1.27
C LEU A 337 24.81 1.99 1.08
N GLU A 338 24.05 2.25 0.01
CA GLU A 338 22.83 1.49 -0.33
C GLU A 338 23.18 0.02 -0.59
N THR A 339 24.26 -0.22 -1.36
CA THR A 339 24.78 -1.58 -1.61
C THR A 339 25.22 -2.28 -0.33
N ASN A 340 25.89 -1.57 0.58
CA ASN A 340 26.32 -2.13 1.86
C ASN A 340 25.13 -2.55 2.75
N LEU A 341 24.03 -1.78 2.74
CA LEU A 341 22.83 -2.12 3.51
C LEU A 341 22.17 -3.40 2.99
N LEU A 342 22.12 -3.60 1.67
CA LEU A 342 21.65 -4.85 1.07
C LEU A 342 22.53 -6.04 1.48
N ALA A 343 23.85 -5.89 1.45
CA ALA A 343 24.78 -6.93 1.87
C ALA A 343 24.67 -7.28 3.37
N GLN A 344 24.38 -6.30 4.23
CA GLN A 344 24.16 -6.53 5.66
C GLN A 344 22.94 -7.42 5.92
N ARG A 345 21.87 -7.32 5.12
CA ARG A 345 20.70 -8.20 5.25
C ARG A 345 21.07 -9.67 5.08
N LEU A 346 21.87 -9.99 4.06
CA LEU A 346 22.37 -11.34 3.83
C LEU A 346 23.27 -11.81 4.98
N GLN A 347 24.11 -10.93 5.54
CA GLN A 347 24.91 -11.25 6.72
C GLN A 347 24.04 -11.60 7.93
N PHE A 348 22.99 -10.80 8.21
CA PHE A 348 22.04 -11.10 9.29
C PHE A 348 21.32 -12.44 9.07
N TYR A 349 20.88 -12.72 7.85
CA TYR A 349 20.29 -14.02 7.53
C TYR A 349 21.24 -15.18 7.84
N ASN A 350 22.51 -15.09 7.43
CA ASN A 350 23.49 -16.15 7.69
C ASN A 350 23.72 -16.39 9.20
N VAL A 351 23.73 -15.32 10.00
CA VAL A 351 23.83 -15.43 11.48
C VAL A 351 22.61 -16.15 12.06
N VAL A 352 21.40 -15.72 11.70
CA VAL A 352 20.15 -16.28 12.23
C VAL A 352 19.92 -17.71 11.75
N SER A 353 20.25 -18.02 10.49
CA SER A 353 20.17 -19.36 9.91
C SER A 353 21.10 -20.34 10.63
N GLY A 354 22.29 -19.87 11.04
CA GLY A 354 23.20 -20.64 11.91
C GLY A 354 22.56 -21.08 13.23
N TRP A 355 21.80 -20.20 13.88
CA TRP A 355 21.08 -20.54 15.12
C TRP A 355 20.04 -21.64 14.91
N MET A 356 19.32 -21.61 13.78
CA MET A 356 18.33 -22.64 13.46
C MET A 356 18.97 -24.00 13.13
N GLY A 357 20.20 -24.00 12.60
CA GLY A 357 20.98 -25.20 12.33
C GLY A 357 21.51 -25.88 13.59
N GLU A 358 21.88 -25.11 14.60
CA GLU A 358 22.36 -25.59 15.90
C GLU A 358 21.22 -26.06 16.81
N ASP A 359 20.05 -25.42 16.73
CA ASP A 359 18.90 -25.66 17.59
C ASP A 359 17.84 -26.56 16.91
N ARG A 360 18.20 -27.81 16.58
CA ARG A 360 17.22 -28.85 16.17
C ARG A 360 16.27 -29.28 17.30
N GLY A 361 16.31 -28.62 18.45
CA GLY A 361 15.39 -28.80 19.56
C GLY A 361 14.57 -27.53 19.80
N THR A 362 13.26 -27.65 19.62
CA THR A 362 12.21 -26.93 20.39
C THR A 362 11.69 -25.55 19.96
N TRP A 363 12.33 -24.74 19.12
CA TRP A 363 11.75 -23.41 18.81
C TRP A 363 10.64 -23.41 17.74
N TRP A 364 10.76 -24.22 16.69
CA TRP A 364 9.82 -24.18 15.55
C TRP A 364 8.59 -25.09 15.65
N ARG A 365 8.49 -25.94 16.68
CA ARG A 365 7.32 -26.83 16.87
C ARG A 365 6.14 -26.18 17.60
N LEU A 366 6.23 -24.90 17.97
CA LEU A 366 5.14 -24.20 18.65
C LEU A 366 4.08 -23.62 17.70
N PHE A 367 4.30 -23.69 16.38
CA PHE A 367 3.38 -23.18 15.36
C PHE A 367 3.09 -24.19 14.23
N ALA A 368 3.30 -25.49 14.49
CA ALA A 368 2.96 -26.57 13.56
C ALA A 368 1.65 -27.26 13.97
#